data_AF-A0A354TGI4-F1
#
_entry.id   AF-A0A354TGI4-F1
#
_cell.length_a   1.000
_cell.length_b   1.000
_cell.length_c   1.000
_cell.angle_alpha   90.00
_cell.angle_beta   90.00
_cell.angle_gamma   90.00
#
_symmetry.space_group_name_H-M   'P 1'
#
loop_
_entity.id
_entity.type
_entity.pdbx_description
1 polymer ?
#
loop_
_entity_poly.entity_id
_entity_poly.type
_entity_poly.pdbx_seq_one_letter_code
_entity_poly.pdbx_strand_id
1 'polypeptide(L)'
;GLANRILRNFDLMPGDSALVISSGGCNVVPVEMAEEFQKRGVKVAAIISTTHSEASTSRHRDGKKLQDFSDIVLDTGAPVGDAMIKIEGLETPVAPGSTVGGCLLVNAIKAEVADRLTKAGQPPKVLTAGAVVGAAKATELFEAAYDEHARRISRYYAGLGS
;
A
#
# COMPACT_ATOMS: atom_id res chain seq x y z
N GLY A 1 -1.12 15.36 -13.28
CA GLY A 1 -2.23 14.41 -13.09
C GLY A 1 -3.04 14.85 -11.89
N LEU A 2 -3.64 13.90 -11.15
CA LEU A 2 -4.62 14.19 -10.09
C LEU A 2 -4.01 14.17 -8.67
N ALA A 3 -2.74 13.78 -8.50
CA ALA A 3 -2.15 13.56 -7.17
C ALA A 3 -2.27 14.78 -6.25
N ASN A 4 -1.86 15.97 -6.70
CA ASN A 4 -1.99 17.21 -5.92
C ASN A 4 -3.46 17.53 -5.55
N ARG A 5 -4.42 17.22 -6.44
CA ARG A 5 -5.85 17.42 -6.16
C ARG A 5 -6.40 16.42 -5.14
N ILE A 6 -5.82 15.23 -5.08
CA ILE A 6 -6.15 14.20 -4.09
C ILE A 6 -5.53 14.57 -2.75
N LEU A 7 -4.24 14.87 -2.73
CA LEU A 7 -3.46 15.18 -1.53
C LEU A 7 -3.88 16.46 -0.82
N ARG A 8 -4.52 17.41 -1.53
CA ARG A 8 -5.09 18.60 -0.87
C ARG A 8 -6.16 18.28 0.17
N ASN A 9 -6.71 17.06 0.18
CA ASN A 9 -7.72 16.61 1.14
C ASN A 9 -7.09 15.87 2.33
N PHE A 10 -5.77 15.98 2.53
CA PHE A 10 -5.06 15.34 3.63
C PHE A 10 -3.99 16.25 4.21
N ASP A 11 -4.02 16.44 5.53
CA ASP A 11 -2.98 17.12 6.30
C ASP A 11 -1.87 16.14 6.65
N LEU A 12 -0.88 16.04 5.76
CA LEU A 12 0.31 15.23 5.99
C LEU A 12 1.14 15.84 7.12
N MET A 13 1.50 15.02 8.09
CA MET A 13 2.24 15.39 9.29
C MET A 13 3.67 14.84 9.26
N PRO A 14 4.62 15.50 9.95
CA PRO A 14 5.94 14.92 10.17
C PRO A 14 5.84 13.55 10.85
N GLY A 15 6.55 12.56 10.29
CA GLY A 15 6.55 11.18 10.79
C GLY A 15 5.60 10.24 10.05
N ASP A 16 4.78 10.75 9.12
CA ASP A 16 3.94 9.90 8.28
C ASP A 16 4.77 9.07 7.28
N SER A 17 4.19 7.94 6.88
CA SER A 17 4.71 7.11 5.79
C SER A 17 3.57 6.70 4.86
N ALA A 18 3.92 6.41 3.60
CA ALA A 18 2.99 6.04 2.55
C ALA A 18 3.35 4.67 1.98
N LEU A 19 2.32 3.84 1.76
CA LEU A 19 2.40 2.61 0.98
C LEU A 19 1.67 2.83 -0.35
N VAL A 20 2.39 2.83 -1.47
CA VAL A 20 1.82 3.06 -2.80
C VAL A 20 1.91 1.78 -3.62
N ILE A 21 0.78 1.28 -4.11
CA ILE A 21 0.71 -0.03 -4.79
C ILE A 21 0.37 0.19 -6.27
N SER A 22 1.21 -0.33 -7.17
CA SER A 22 0.95 -0.31 -8.61
C SER A 22 1.78 -1.37 -9.33
N SER A 23 1.14 -2.42 -9.89
CA SER A 23 1.86 -3.56 -10.48
C SER A 23 2.92 -3.14 -11.51
N GLY A 24 2.57 -2.27 -12.46
CA GLY A 24 3.53 -1.77 -13.45
C GLY A 24 4.27 -0.49 -13.04
N GLY A 25 3.87 0.20 -11.96
CA GLY A 25 4.50 1.46 -11.53
C GLY A 25 4.50 2.60 -12.58
N CYS A 26 3.69 2.50 -13.64
CA CYS A 26 3.79 3.36 -14.83
C CYS A 26 2.62 4.35 -14.98
N ASN A 27 1.56 4.23 -14.16
CA ASN A 27 0.41 5.12 -14.25
C ASN A 27 0.70 6.48 -13.59
N VAL A 28 0.19 7.56 -14.20
CA VAL A 28 0.45 8.94 -13.76
C VAL A 28 0.14 9.17 -12.28
N VAL A 29 -1.03 8.74 -11.80
CA VAL A 29 -1.46 9.03 -10.42
C VAL A 29 -0.56 8.40 -9.36
N PRO A 30 -0.28 7.08 -9.33
CA PRO A 30 0.59 6.51 -8.29
C PRO A 30 2.01 7.09 -8.32
N VAL A 31 2.55 7.37 -9.52
CA VAL A 31 3.88 7.99 -9.67
C VAL A 31 3.89 9.41 -9.09
N GLU A 32 2.91 10.24 -9.45
CA GLU A 32 2.81 11.61 -8.91
C GLU A 32 2.50 11.62 -7.41
N MET A 33 1.72 10.66 -6.89
CA MET A 33 1.46 10.55 -5.44
C MET A 33 2.77 10.31 -4.68
N ALA A 34 3.59 9.36 -5.13
CA ALA A 34 4.90 9.09 -4.53
C ALA A 34 5.85 10.29 -4.64
N GLU A 35 5.89 10.96 -5.79
CA GLU A 35 6.67 12.19 -5.99
C GLU A 35 6.26 13.28 -4.98
N GLU A 36 4.96 13.52 -4.81
CA GLU A 36 4.45 14.54 -3.89
C GLU A 36 4.68 14.16 -2.41
N PHE A 37 4.60 12.87 -2.06
CA PHE A 37 4.99 12.41 -0.73
C PHE A 37 6.47 12.70 -0.43
N GLN A 38 7.37 12.37 -1.35
CA GLN A 38 8.80 12.65 -1.17
C GLN A 38 9.09 14.14 -1.05
N LYS A 39 8.48 14.98 -1.89
CA LYS A 39 8.61 16.46 -1.80
C LYS A 39 8.22 17.00 -0.43
N ARG A 40 7.31 16.33 0.27
CA ARG A 40 6.80 16.69 1.60
C ARG A 40 7.50 15.96 2.74
N GLY A 41 8.55 15.18 2.46
CA GLY A 41 9.32 14.44 3.45
C GLY A 41 8.63 13.18 4.00
N VAL A 42 7.55 12.71 3.36
CA VAL A 42 6.88 11.45 3.72
C VAL A 42 7.66 10.28 3.14
N LYS A 43 7.95 9.27 3.97
CA LYS A 43 8.65 8.05 3.53
C LYS A 43 7.73 7.19 2.66
N VAL A 44 8.20 6.77 1.49
CA VAL A 44 7.40 6.01 0.53
C VAL A 44 7.92 4.57 0.41
N ALA A 45 7.08 3.60 0.75
CA ALA A 45 7.24 2.21 0.35
C ALA A 45 6.32 1.93 -0.85
N ALA A 46 6.83 1.28 -1.89
CA ALA A 46 6.04 0.86 -3.04
C ALA A 46 5.92 -0.66 -3.11
N ILE A 47 4.75 -1.14 -3.55
CA ILE A 47 4.56 -2.53 -3.99
C ILE A 47 4.36 -2.52 -5.51
N ILE A 48 5.25 -3.20 -6.22
CA ILE A 48 5.23 -3.32 -7.69
C ILE A 48 5.51 -4.77 -8.11
N SER A 49 5.34 -5.08 -9.38
CA SER A 49 6.04 -6.21 -10.01
C SER A 49 7.25 -5.63 -10.72
N THR A 50 8.46 -5.93 -10.24
CA THR A 50 9.67 -5.29 -10.75
C THR A 50 9.87 -5.62 -12.22
N THR A 51 9.83 -6.90 -12.57
CA THR A 51 9.97 -7.38 -13.95
C THR A 51 8.91 -6.80 -14.89
N HIS A 52 7.65 -6.72 -14.43
CA HIS A 52 6.60 -6.09 -15.22
C HIS A 52 6.80 -4.57 -15.36
N SER A 53 7.22 -3.90 -14.29
CA SER A 53 7.51 -2.47 -14.28
C SER A 53 8.64 -2.14 -15.26
N GLU A 54 9.74 -2.88 -15.23
CA GLU A 54 10.88 -2.71 -16.14
C GLU A 54 10.47 -2.80 -17.61
N ALA A 55 9.68 -3.81 -17.97
CA ALA A 55 9.17 -4.01 -19.33
C ALA A 55 8.08 -2.99 -19.75
N SER A 56 7.50 -2.25 -18.79
CA SER A 56 6.42 -1.29 -19.06
C SER A 56 6.94 0.11 -19.36
N THR A 57 6.19 0.84 -20.19
CA THR A 57 6.46 2.26 -20.50
C THR A 57 5.73 3.17 -19.52
N SER A 58 6.45 4.09 -18.91
CA SER A 58 5.84 5.09 -18.01
C SER A 58 4.94 6.06 -18.77
N ARG A 59 3.82 6.43 -18.16
CA ARG A 59 2.93 7.51 -18.61
C ARG A 59 3.23 8.84 -17.92
N HIS A 60 4.18 8.87 -16.98
CA HIS A 60 4.62 10.10 -16.35
C HIS A 60 5.39 10.96 -17.35
N ARG A 61 5.22 12.29 -17.29
CA ARG A 61 5.80 13.26 -18.24
C ARG A 61 7.32 13.13 -18.40
N ASP A 62 8.01 12.73 -17.34
CA ASP A 62 9.47 12.65 -17.26
C ASP A 62 9.98 11.21 -17.46
N GLY A 63 9.13 10.28 -17.90
CA GLY A 63 9.47 8.85 -18.09
C GLY A 63 9.71 8.06 -16.79
N LYS A 64 9.75 8.74 -15.64
CA LYS A 64 9.92 8.14 -14.31
C LYS A 64 8.78 7.20 -13.92
N LYS A 65 9.09 6.19 -13.13
CA LYS A 65 8.19 5.17 -12.60
C LYS A 65 8.06 5.30 -11.08
N LEU A 66 7.15 4.53 -10.48
CA LEU A 66 6.85 4.59 -9.06
C LEU A 66 8.10 4.36 -8.20
N GLN A 67 8.95 3.40 -8.59
CA GLN A 67 10.20 3.10 -7.87
C GLN A 67 11.18 4.28 -7.81
N ASP A 68 11.14 5.20 -8.79
CA ASP A 68 12.04 6.37 -8.82
C ASP A 68 11.70 7.40 -7.73
N PHE A 69 10.50 7.29 -7.15
CA PHE A 69 10.01 8.13 -6.06
C PHE A 69 9.69 7.33 -4.80
N SER A 70 10.29 6.16 -4.64
CA SER A 70 10.09 5.27 -3.49
C SER A 70 11.39 5.09 -2.71
N ASP A 71 11.34 5.19 -1.38
CA ASP A 71 12.48 4.86 -0.51
C ASP A 71 12.72 3.34 -0.45
N ILE A 72 11.63 2.57 -0.49
CA ILE A 72 11.65 1.11 -0.42
C ILE A 72 10.76 0.54 -1.51
N VAL A 73 11.22 -0.48 -2.21
CA VAL A 73 10.44 -1.22 -3.21
C VAL A 73 10.27 -2.65 -2.73
N LEU A 74 9.03 -3.11 -2.72
CA LEU A 74 8.63 -4.48 -2.39
C LEU A 74 8.09 -5.15 -3.66
N ASP A 75 8.74 -6.22 -4.06
CA ASP A 75 8.39 -6.93 -5.29
C ASP A 75 7.36 -8.04 -5.04
N THR A 76 6.25 -7.96 -5.76
CA THR A 76 5.23 -9.01 -5.81
C THR A 76 5.72 -10.30 -6.45
N GLY A 77 6.80 -10.25 -7.24
CA GLY A 77 7.36 -11.39 -7.96
C GLY A 77 6.58 -11.79 -9.21
N ALA A 78 5.54 -11.04 -9.61
CA ALA A 78 4.79 -11.34 -10.81
C ALA A 78 5.64 -11.13 -12.08
N PRO A 79 5.46 -11.93 -13.15
CA PRO A 79 6.21 -11.78 -14.39
C PRO A 79 5.70 -10.63 -15.25
N VAL A 80 6.35 -10.37 -16.38
CA VAL A 80 5.88 -9.43 -17.40
C VAL A 80 4.44 -9.77 -17.81
N GLY A 81 3.58 -8.75 -17.82
CA GLY A 81 2.17 -8.89 -18.18
C GLY A 81 1.28 -9.37 -17.04
N ASP A 82 1.86 -9.63 -15.86
CA ASP A 82 1.14 -10.15 -14.69
C ASP A 82 0.25 -11.35 -15.05
N ALA A 83 0.85 -12.36 -15.68
CA ALA A 83 0.17 -13.58 -16.09
C ALA A 83 1.16 -14.75 -16.04
N MET A 84 0.87 -15.76 -15.22
CA MET A 84 1.84 -16.79 -14.84
C MET A 84 1.67 -18.11 -15.59
N ILE A 85 0.47 -18.41 -16.09
CA ILE A 85 0.13 -19.75 -16.58
C ILE A 85 -0.10 -19.73 -18.09
N LYS A 86 0.69 -20.51 -18.83
CA LYS A 86 0.46 -20.78 -20.25
C LYS A 86 -0.44 -22.00 -20.40
N ILE A 87 -1.43 -21.91 -21.28
CA ILE A 87 -2.36 -22.99 -21.60
C ILE A 87 -2.17 -23.34 -23.07
N GLU A 88 -2.05 -24.63 -23.39
CA GLU A 88 -1.92 -25.09 -24.77
C GLU A 88 -3.14 -24.66 -25.61
N GLY A 89 -2.90 -24.08 -26.78
CA GLY A 89 -3.95 -23.55 -27.65
C GLY A 89 -4.47 -22.16 -27.27
N LEU A 90 -4.01 -21.54 -26.18
CA LEU A 90 -4.33 -20.16 -25.81
C LEU A 90 -3.16 -19.22 -26.15
N GLU A 91 -3.44 -18.12 -26.86
CA GLU A 91 -2.42 -17.19 -27.37
C GLU A 91 -1.60 -16.52 -26.25
N THR A 92 -2.26 -16.07 -25.18
CA THR A 92 -1.63 -15.31 -24.10
C THR A 92 -1.75 -16.02 -22.76
N PRO A 93 -0.76 -15.86 -21.85
CA PRO A 93 -0.84 -16.43 -20.51
C PRO A 93 -1.99 -15.84 -19.69
N VAL A 94 -2.41 -16.57 -18.65
CA VAL A 94 -3.46 -16.19 -17.70
C VAL A 94 -2.98 -16.30 -16.26
N ALA A 95 -3.88 -16.08 -15.30
CA ALA A 95 -3.65 -16.16 -13.85
C ALA A 95 -2.63 -15.11 -13.35
N PRO A 96 -3.10 -13.89 -13.01
CA PRO A 96 -2.23 -12.85 -12.47
C PRO A 96 -1.65 -13.24 -11.10
N GLY A 97 -0.36 -12.95 -10.95
CA GLY A 97 0.40 -13.26 -9.74
C GLY A 97 0.48 -12.10 -8.77
N SER A 98 0.38 -10.86 -9.27
CA SER A 98 0.67 -9.66 -8.49
C SER A 98 -0.27 -9.49 -7.30
N THR A 99 -1.54 -9.91 -7.43
CA THR A 99 -2.50 -9.90 -6.31
C THR A 99 -2.08 -10.86 -5.19
N VAL A 100 -1.67 -12.09 -5.52
CA VAL A 100 -1.25 -13.08 -4.53
C VAL A 100 0.04 -12.63 -3.83
N GLY A 101 1.03 -12.20 -4.61
CA GLY A 101 2.28 -11.64 -4.08
C GLY A 101 2.04 -10.40 -3.23
N GLY A 102 1.20 -9.48 -3.69
CA GLY A 102 0.81 -8.28 -2.96
C GLY A 102 0.11 -8.59 -1.64
N CYS A 103 -0.83 -9.54 -1.62
CA CYS A 103 -1.49 -10.01 -0.40
C CYS A 103 -0.49 -10.60 0.61
N LEU A 104 0.49 -11.39 0.13
CA LEU A 104 1.54 -11.94 0.99
C LEU A 104 2.39 -10.82 1.61
N LEU A 105 2.85 -9.86 0.80
CA LEU A 105 3.62 -8.71 1.26
C LEU A 105 2.86 -7.89 2.31
N VAL A 106 1.59 -7.54 2.04
CA VAL A 106 0.77 -6.76 2.98
C VAL A 106 0.59 -7.50 4.31
N ASN A 107 0.35 -8.82 4.27
CA ASN A 107 0.22 -9.59 5.50
C ASN A 107 1.54 -9.76 6.25
N ALA A 108 2.67 -9.90 5.55
CA ALA A 108 3.99 -9.89 6.17
C ALA A 108 4.29 -8.55 6.86
N ILE A 109 3.98 -7.41 6.21
CA ILE A 109 4.10 -6.07 6.80
C ILE A 109 3.23 -5.98 8.07
N LYS A 110 1.98 -6.42 8.02
CA LYS A 110 1.07 -6.39 9.18
C LYS A 110 1.62 -7.20 10.36
N ALA A 111 2.13 -8.40 10.10
CA ALA A 111 2.71 -9.25 11.13
C ALA A 111 3.95 -8.60 11.77
N GLU A 112 4.87 -8.08 10.93
CA GLU A 112 6.10 -7.43 11.39
C GLU A 112 5.81 -6.14 12.18
N VAL A 113 4.86 -5.32 11.72
CA VAL A 113 4.43 -4.12 12.43
C VAL A 113 3.85 -4.48 13.79
N ALA A 114 3.01 -5.51 13.87
CA ALA A 114 2.41 -5.96 15.13
C ALA A 114 3.47 -6.48 16.11
N ASP A 115 4.43 -7.27 15.65
CA ASP A 115 5.53 -7.79 16.47
C ASP A 115 6.39 -6.64 17.03
N ARG A 116 6.84 -5.72 16.17
CA ARG A 116 7.68 -4.58 16.58
C ARG A 116 6.98 -3.67 17.58
N LEU A 117 5.73 -3.32 17.32
CA LEU A 117 4.94 -2.47 18.22
C LEU A 117 4.69 -3.16 19.56
N THR A 118 4.43 -4.47 19.56
CA THR A 118 4.26 -5.26 20.79
C THR A 118 5.57 -5.33 21.60
N LYS A 119 6.71 -5.60 20.95
CA LYS A 119 8.04 -5.56 21.57
C LYS A 119 8.40 -4.20 22.15
N ALA A 120 7.88 -3.12 21.56
CA ALA A 120 8.01 -1.75 22.06
C ALA A 120 7.02 -1.40 23.19
N GLY A 121 6.22 -2.37 23.68
CA GLY A 121 5.23 -2.16 24.75
C GLY A 121 3.96 -1.44 24.31
N GLN A 122 3.73 -1.28 23.00
CA GLN A 122 2.58 -0.58 22.43
C GLN A 122 1.86 -1.46 21.40
N PRO A 123 1.30 -2.62 21.80
CA PRO A 123 0.65 -3.54 20.86
C PRO A 123 -0.49 -2.85 20.11
N PRO A 124 -0.63 -3.07 18.78
CA PRO A 124 -1.72 -2.49 18.02
C PRO A 124 -3.06 -3.16 18.36
N LYS A 125 -4.17 -2.46 18.07
CA LYS A 125 -5.50 -3.08 18.08
C LYS A 125 -5.63 -4.00 16.86
N VAL A 126 -6.16 -5.21 17.08
CA VAL A 126 -6.33 -6.23 16.02
C VAL A 126 -7.76 -6.74 15.98
N LEU A 127 -8.27 -6.96 14.77
CA LEU A 127 -9.55 -7.63 14.56
C LEU A 127 -9.35 -9.13 14.77
N THR A 128 -10.11 -9.72 15.68
CA THR A 128 -10.02 -11.16 15.98
C THR A 128 -11.37 -11.82 15.77
N ALA A 129 -11.37 -12.95 15.05
CA ALA A 129 -12.59 -13.68 14.76
C ALA A 129 -13.21 -14.27 16.04
N GLY A 130 -14.54 -14.30 16.11
CA GLY A 130 -15.28 -14.92 17.21
C GLY A 130 -14.98 -16.41 17.40
N ALA A 131 -14.50 -17.10 16.35
CA ALA A 131 -14.02 -18.47 16.46
C ALA A 131 -12.81 -18.64 17.41
N VAL A 132 -12.05 -17.57 17.67
CA VAL A 132 -10.86 -17.59 18.53
C VAL A 132 -11.19 -17.10 19.95
N VAL A 133 -11.99 -16.03 20.07
CA VAL A 133 -12.21 -15.32 21.34
C VAL A 133 -13.66 -15.31 21.82
N GLY A 134 -14.57 -15.95 21.08
CA GLY A 134 -16.01 -15.84 21.28
C GLY A 134 -16.60 -14.58 20.68
N ALA A 135 -17.90 -14.61 20.38
CA ALA A 135 -18.60 -13.52 19.69
C ALA A 135 -18.52 -12.18 20.45
N ALA A 136 -18.77 -12.19 21.76
CA ALA A 136 -18.78 -10.97 22.57
C ALA A 136 -17.42 -10.25 22.57
N LYS A 137 -16.32 -10.99 22.75
CA LYS A 137 -14.97 -10.40 22.74
C LYS A 137 -14.56 -9.95 21.34
N ALA A 138 -14.95 -10.67 20.30
CA ALA A 138 -14.70 -10.26 18.92
C ALA A 138 -15.36 -8.91 18.59
N THR A 139 -16.61 -8.71 19.03
CA THR A 139 -17.29 -7.41 18.91
C THR A 139 -16.55 -6.31 19.66
N GLU A 140 -16.16 -6.53 20.92
CA GLU A 140 -15.40 -5.54 21.70
C GLU A 140 -14.08 -5.14 21.01
N LEU A 141 -13.33 -6.12 20.48
CA LEU A 141 -12.07 -5.87 19.76
C LEU A 141 -12.30 -5.13 18.43
N PHE A 142 -13.41 -5.43 17.74
CA PHE A 142 -13.79 -4.75 16.51
C PHE A 142 -14.06 -3.26 16.76
N GLU A 143 -14.94 -2.93 17.71
CA GLU A 143 -15.27 -1.55 18.06
C GLU A 143 -14.01 -0.79 18.50
N ALA A 144 -13.20 -1.36 19.39
CA ALA A 144 -11.98 -0.72 19.87
C ALA A 144 -10.95 -0.46 18.75
N ALA A 145 -10.87 -1.33 17.74
CA ALA A 145 -9.99 -1.13 16.59
C ALA A 145 -10.52 -0.03 15.65
N TYR A 146 -11.83 0.04 15.43
CA TYR A 146 -12.47 1.06 14.61
C TYR A 146 -12.43 2.45 15.26
N ASP A 147 -12.64 2.55 16.58
CA ASP A 147 -12.49 3.79 17.34
C ASP A 147 -11.06 4.32 17.24
N GLU A 148 -10.07 3.45 17.40
CA GLU A 148 -8.67 3.81 17.27
C GLU A 148 -8.34 4.29 15.85
N HIS A 149 -8.85 3.59 14.84
CA HIS A 149 -8.68 3.99 13.44
C HIS A 149 -9.30 5.37 13.18
N ALA A 150 -10.54 5.61 13.63
CA ALA A 150 -11.24 6.88 13.48
C ALA A 150 -10.48 8.03 14.13
N ARG A 151 -9.98 7.87 15.36
CA ARG A 151 -9.15 8.89 16.03
C ARG A 151 -7.84 9.17 15.31
N ARG A 152 -7.19 8.14 14.76
CA ARG A 152 -5.93 8.33 14.04
C ARG A 152 -6.14 9.02 12.70
N ILE A 153 -7.19 8.62 11.97
CA ILE A 153 -7.42 9.14 10.63
C ILE A 153 -7.99 10.56 10.63
N SER A 154 -8.76 10.93 11.66
CA SER A 154 -9.33 12.29 11.80
C SER A 154 -8.26 13.39 11.79
N ARG A 155 -7.05 13.09 12.27
CA ARG A 155 -5.91 14.02 12.27
C ARG A 155 -5.50 14.48 10.88
N TYR A 156 -5.68 13.64 9.85
CA TYR A 156 -5.38 13.98 8.47
C TYR A 156 -6.43 14.92 7.84
N TYR A 157 -7.50 15.26 8.56
CA TYR A 157 -8.55 16.15 8.07
C TYR A 157 -8.70 17.42 8.93
N ALA A 158 -7.85 17.59 9.95
CA ALA A 158 -8.08 18.56 11.03
C ALA A 158 -7.80 20.03 10.63
N GLY A 159 -6.90 20.27 9.68
CA GLY A 159 -6.49 21.57 9.14
C GLY A 159 -7.02 21.85 7.74
N LEU A 160 -7.95 21.04 7.22
CA LEU A 160 -8.51 21.28 5.89
C LEU A 160 -9.39 22.53 5.87
N GLY A 161 -9.02 23.50 5.03
CA GLY A 161 -9.75 24.74 4.82
C GLY A 161 -9.40 25.87 5.80
N SER A 162 -8.40 25.67 6.68
CA SER A 162 -7.80 26.73 7.49
C SER A 162 -6.75 27.54 6.73
#